data_AF-A0A374C3E8-F1
#
_entry.id   AF-A0A374C3E8-F1
#
_cell.length_a   1.000
_cell.length_b   1.000
_cell.length_c   1.000
_cell.angle_alpha   90.00
_cell.angle_beta   90.00
_cell.angle_gamma   90.00
#
_symmetry.space_group_name_H-M   'P 1'
#
loop_
_entity.id
_entity.type
_entity.pdbx_description
1 polymer ?
#
loop_
_entity_poly.entity_id
_entity_poly.type
_entity_poly.pdbx_seq_one_letter_code
_entity_poly.pdbx_strand_id
1 'polypeptide(L)'
;MPKNDSSQAKCMLDAYFVFRSNLPKTDANGQPYQKRFKTTEEIASELATMVAIDFSEIVDYMRERDYAVATLPDGSIAWAIWERVQGIL
;
A
#
# COMPACT_ATOMS: atom_id res chain seq x y z
N MET A 1 14.38 11.02 16.05
CA MET A 1 14.38 9.67 15.43
C MET A 1 15.47 9.64 14.37
N PRO A 2 16.27 8.57 14.27
CA PRO A 2 17.16 8.41 13.13
C PRO A 2 16.29 8.39 11.87
N LYS A 3 16.63 9.22 10.89
CA LYS A 3 15.99 9.17 9.56
C LYS A 3 16.40 7.84 8.95
N ASN A 4 15.45 6.99 8.58
CA ASN A 4 15.77 5.85 7.74
C ASN A 4 16.47 6.37 6.49
N ASP A 5 17.45 5.62 6.00
CA ASP A 5 17.99 5.88 4.68
C ASP A 5 16.82 5.73 3.69
N SER A 6 16.50 6.80 2.96
CA SER A 6 15.38 6.87 2.01
C SER A 6 15.36 5.67 1.03
N SER A 7 16.53 5.07 0.77
CA SER A 7 16.67 3.82 -0.01
C SER A 7 16.04 2.59 0.65
N GLN A 8 16.09 2.46 1.97
CA GLN A 8 15.51 1.35 2.72
C GLN A 8 13.98 1.44 2.75
N ALA A 9 13.43 2.62 3.04
CA ALA A 9 11.98 2.84 3.04
C ALA A 9 11.37 2.49 1.68
N LYS A 10 11.98 2.99 0.60
CA LYS A 10 11.56 2.68 -0.76
C LYS A 10 11.62 1.19 -1.08
N CYS A 11 12.71 0.51 -0.70
CA CYS A 11 12.86 -0.93 -0.91
C CYS A 11 11.75 -1.74 -0.22
N MET A 12 11.41 -1.36 1.03
CA MET A 12 10.36 -2.04 1.80
C MET A 12 8.97 -1.76 1.23
N LEU A 13 8.71 -0.54 0.77
CA LEU A 13 7.46 -0.19 0.09
C LEU A 13 7.32 -0.90 -1.26
N ASP A 14 8.36 -0.92 -2.10
CA ASP A 14 8.35 -1.66 -3.36
C ASP A 14 8.02 -3.14 -3.11
N ALA A 15 8.62 -3.77 -2.08
CA ALA A 15 8.33 -5.15 -1.69
C ALA A 15 6.88 -5.34 -1.19
N TYR A 16 6.39 -4.44 -0.34
CA TYR A 16 5.03 -4.47 0.18
C TYR A 16 3.97 -4.33 -0.92
N PHE A 17 4.25 -3.55 -1.96
CA PHE A 17 3.34 -3.30 -3.07
C PHE A 17 3.45 -4.28 -4.24
N VAL A 18 4.31 -5.31 -4.19
CA VAL A 18 4.47 -6.31 -5.28
C VAL A 18 3.14 -6.95 -5.73
N PHE A 19 2.24 -7.26 -4.79
CA PHE A 19 0.93 -7.85 -5.06
C PHE A 19 -0.23 -6.86 -4.91
N ARG A 20 0.09 -5.58 -5.10
CA ARG A 20 -0.83 -4.46 -4.99
C ARG A 20 -0.74 -3.61 -6.24
N SER A 21 -1.80 -2.88 -6.56
CA SER A 21 -1.91 -2.09 -7.78
C SER A 21 -2.77 -0.86 -7.51
N ASN A 22 -2.42 0.25 -8.16
CA ASN A 22 -3.21 1.49 -8.13
C ASN A 22 -4.48 1.38 -8.99
N LEU A 23 -4.44 0.53 -10.03
CA LEU A 23 -5.55 0.28 -10.95
C LEU A 23 -6.08 -1.16 -10.85
N PRO A 24 -7.33 -1.41 -11.27
CA PRO A 24 -7.85 -2.76 -11.40
C PRO A 24 -6.89 -3.65 -12.17
N LYS A 25 -6.63 -4.84 -11.66
CA LYS A 25 -5.65 -5.78 -12.20
C LYS A 25 -6.19 -7.20 -12.11
N THR A 26 -5.70 -8.05 -13.01
CA THR A 26 -5.94 -9.49 -12.99
C THR A 26 -4.60 -10.20 -12.78
N ASP A 27 -4.58 -11.28 -12.02
CA ASP A 27 -3.38 -12.10 -11.87
C ASP A 27 -3.12 -12.99 -13.09
N ALA A 28 -2.00 -13.73 -13.07
CA ALA A 28 -1.61 -14.61 -14.17
C ALA A 28 -2.60 -15.77 -14.41
N ASN A 29 -3.45 -16.09 -13.44
CA ASN A 29 -4.46 -17.15 -13.52
C ASN A 29 -5.84 -16.61 -13.94
N GLY A 30 -5.94 -15.32 -14.27
CA GLY A 30 -7.22 -14.70 -14.64
C GLY A 30 -8.07 -14.26 -13.44
N GLN A 31 -7.56 -14.32 -12.20
CA GLN A 31 -8.31 -13.89 -11.02
C GLN A 31 -8.19 -12.37 -10.82
N PRO A 32 -9.32 -11.65 -10.67
CA PRO A 32 -9.28 -10.22 -10.43
C PRO A 32 -8.73 -9.92 -9.04
N TYR A 33 -7.89 -8.90 -8.95
CA TYR A 33 -7.51 -8.31 -7.67
C TYR A 33 -8.76 -7.70 -7.04
N GLN A 34 -8.83 -7.71 -5.71
CA GLN A 34 -9.93 -7.09 -4.98
C GLN A 34 -9.56 -5.67 -4.56
N LYS A 35 -10.50 -4.74 -4.70
CA LYS A 35 -10.34 -3.39 -4.17
C LYS A 35 -10.42 -3.43 -2.65
N ARG A 36 -9.41 -2.87 -2.00
CA ARG A 36 -9.32 -2.66 -0.56
C ARG A 36 -8.99 -1.20 -0.30
N PHE A 37 -9.32 -0.74 0.90
CA PHE A 37 -8.98 0.58 1.38
C PHE A 37 -7.97 0.44 2.51
N LYS A 38 -6.88 1.21 2.46
CA LYS A 38 -5.89 1.27 3.54
C LYS A 38 -5.49 2.69 3.83
N THR A 39 -5.45 3.06 5.09
CA THR A 39 -4.87 4.31 5.56
C THR A 39 -3.35 4.23 5.55
N THR A 40 -2.68 5.38 5.61
CA THR A 40 -1.22 5.44 5.77
C THR A 40 -0.76 4.78 7.08
N GLU A 41 -1.57 4.89 8.14
CA GLU A 41 -1.29 4.27 9.44
C GLU A 41 -1.32 2.75 9.36
N GLU A 42 -2.31 2.16 8.68
CA GLU A 42 -2.38 0.71 8.49
C GLU A 42 -1.17 0.18 7.72
N ILE A 43 -0.76 0.88 6.65
CA ILE A 43 0.44 0.51 5.86
C ILE A 43 1.69 0.56 6.75
N ALA A 44 1.85 1.62 7.55
CA ALA A 44 2.99 1.75 8.46
C ALA A 44 2.98 0.66 9.53
N SER A 45 1.82 0.35 10.11
CA SER A 45 1.69 -0.68 11.14
C SER A 45 2.01 -2.08 10.59
N GLU A 46 1.65 -2.38 9.34
CA GLU A 46 1.96 -3.66 8.71
C GLU A 46 3.46 -3.81 8.43
N LEU A 47 4.15 -2.70 8.14
CA LEU A 47 5.59 -2.67 7.89
C LEU A 47 6.44 -2.62 9.18
N ALA A 48 5.84 -2.22 10.31
CA ALA A 48 6.55 -1.95 11.56
C ALA A 48 7.37 -3.13 12.12
N THR A 49 7.04 -4.37 11.73
CA THR A 49 7.83 -5.56 12.11
C THR A 49 9.18 -5.65 11.39
N MET A 50 9.30 -5.00 10.23
CA MET A 50 10.50 -4.99 9.40
C MET A 50 11.23 -3.65 9.49
N VAL A 51 10.47 -2.54 9.45
CA VAL A 51 10.99 -1.17 9.46
C VAL A 51 9.91 -0.17 9.92
N ALA A 52 10.31 0.84 10.67
CA ALA A 52 9.45 2.00 10.94
C ALA A 52 9.61 3.01 9.78
N ILE A 53 8.56 3.23 8.98
CA ILE A 53 8.58 4.21 7.87
C ILE A 53 7.75 5.43 8.26
N ASP A 54 8.27 6.63 8.01
CA ASP A 54 7.55 7.86 8.27
C ASP A 54 6.33 7.98 7.35
N PHE A 55 5.22 8.48 7.87
CA PHE A 55 3.97 8.61 7.11
C PHE A 55 4.14 9.47 5.86
N SER A 56 5.00 10.49 5.89
CA SER A 56 5.30 11.31 4.71
C SER A 56 5.91 10.50 3.58
N GLU A 57 6.84 9.57 3.88
CA GLU A 57 7.47 8.73 2.86
C GLU A 57 6.47 7.76 2.22
N ILE A 58 5.54 7.23 3.01
CA ILE A 58 4.44 6.40 2.49
C ILE A 58 3.52 7.26 1.60
N VAL A 59 3.12 8.45 2.04
CA VAL A 59 2.27 9.36 1.25
C VAL A 59 2.94 9.75 -0.07
N ASP A 60 4.23 10.07 -0.04
CA ASP A 60 5.00 10.42 -1.24
C ASP A 60 5.09 9.22 -2.19
N TYR A 61 5.41 8.01 -1.68
CA TYR A 61 5.42 6.78 -2.48
C TYR A 61 4.07 6.53 -3.15
N MET A 62 2.96 6.67 -2.41
CA MET A 62 1.61 6.45 -2.94
C MET A 62 1.28 7.44 -4.06
N ARG A 63 1.68 8.72 -3.91
CA ARG A 63 1.50 9.75 -4.93
C ARG A 63 2.37 9.51 -6.17
N GLU A 64 3.65 9.18 -5.99
CA GLU A 64 4.58 8.88 -7.08
C GLU A 64 4.16 7.66 -7.92
N ARG A 65 3.36 6.76 -7.35
CA ARG A 65 2.83 5.55 -7.98
C ARG A 65 1.35 5.68 -8.39
N ASP A 66 0.79 6.89 -8.38
CA ASP A 66 -0.57 7.21 -8.79
C ASP A 66 -1.66 6.42 -8.05
N TYR A 67 -1.49 6.13 -6.76
CA TYR A 67 -2.57 5.57 -5.94
C TYR A 67 -3.64 6.62 -5.66
N ALA A 68 -4.91 6.24 -5.84
CA ALA A 68 -6.03 7.14 -5.60
C ALA A 68 -6.41 7.19 -4.11
N VAL A 69 -6.79 8.38 -3.65
CA VAL A 69 -7.45 8.57 -2.34
C VAL A 69 -8.96 8.41 -2.52
N ALA A 70 -9.62 7.75 -1.57
CA ALA A 70 -11.07 7.61 -1.53
C ALA A 70 -11.60 8.08 -0.18
N THR A 71 -12.75 8.76 -0.20
CA THR A 71 -13.55 9.06 0.98
C THR A 71 -14.43 7.88 1.32
N LEU A 72 -14.36 7.39 2.55
CA LEU A 72 -15.17 6.28 3.07
C LEU A 72 -16.52 6.80 3.59
N PRO A 73 -17.53 5.91 3.80
CA PRO A 73 -18.86 6.33 4.26
C PRO A 73 -18.89 7.07 5.60
N ASP A 74 -17.89 6.85 6.46
CA ASP A 74 -17.73 7.53 7.75
C ASP A 74 -17.04 8.91 7.63
N GLY A 75 -16.70 9.33 6.41
CA GLY A 75 -16.01 10.61 6.13
C GLY A 75 -14.49 10.55 6.26
N SER A 76 -13.92 9.43 6.70
CA SER A 76 -12.46 9.23 6.69
C SER A 76 -11.93 9.06 5.26
N ILE A 77 -10.61 9.16 5.10
CA ILE A 77 -9.93 8.93 3.82
C ILE A 77 -8.96 7.77 3.90
N ALA A 78 -8.85 7.02 2.81
CA ALA A 78 -7.93 5.91 2.66
C ALA A 78 -7.44 5.80 1.21
N TRP A 79 -6.34 5.10 1.00
CA TRP A 79 -5.85 4.73 -0.32
C TRP A 79 -6.69 3.60 -0.90
N ALA A 80 -7.12 3.76 -2.15
CA ALA A 80 -7.72 2.69 -2.93
C ALA A 80 -6.61 1.80 -3.51
N ILE A 81 -6.56 0.56 -3.05
CA ILE A 81 -5.52 -0.40 -3.43
C ILE A 81 -6.21 -1.65 -3.99
N TRP A 82 -5.81 -2.07 -5.18
CA TRP A 82 -6.19 -3.37 -5.71
C TRP A 82 -5.18 -4.40 -5.24
N GLU A 83 -5.61 -5.41 -4.50
CA GLU A 83 -4.75 -6.43 -3.89
C GLU A 83 -5.06 -7.81 -4.44
N ARG A 84 -4.01 -8.62 -4.65
CA ARG A 84 -4.20 -10.02 -5.05
C ARG A 84 -4.88 -10.79 -3.92
N VAL A 85 -5.96 -11.49 -4.27
CA VAL A 85 -6.61 -12.41 -3.33
C VAL A 85 -5.72 -13.65 -3.20
N GLN A 86 -5.19 -13.92 -2.00
CA GLN A 86 -4.70 -15.26 -1.72
C GLN A 86 -5.93 -16.17 -1.59
N GLY A 87 -6.04 -17.15 -2.51
CA GLY A 87 -6.98 -18.24 -2.32
C GLY A 87 -6.71 -18.91 -0.98
N ILE A 88 -7.76 -19.23 -0.24
CA ILE A 88 -7.66 -20.17 0.89
C ILE A 88 -7.24 -21.50 0.26
N LEU A 89 -6.02 -21.96 0.58
CA LEU A 89 -5.57 -23.32 0.28
C LEU A 89 -6.40 -24.31 1.10
#